data_AF-A0A1Y2BH01-F1
#
_entry.id   AF-A0A1Y2BH01-F1
#
_cell.length_a   1.000
_cell.length_b   1.000
_cell.length_c   1.000
_cell.angle_alpha   90.00
_cell.angle_beta   90.00
_cell.angle_gamma   90.00
#
_symmetry.space_group_name_H-M   'P 1'
#
loop_
_entity.id
_entity.type
_entity.pdbx_description
1 polymer ?
#
loop_
_entity_poly.entity_id
_entity_poly.type
_entity_poly.pdbx_seq_one_letter_code
_entity_poly.pdbx_strand_id
1 'polypeptide(L)'
;MSDNEFVLIESADKYTFVVPRKVAMGSGMLKSMLDEDAAFEESKSNICKIQQRGVILLKVLEYLAYKVQYQDFNAEDITEDFSDRIDPYLALELLTAADFLDT
;
A
#
# COMPACT_ATOMS: atom_id res chain seq x y z
N MET A 1 -19.64 0.31 13.36
CA MET A 1 -19.12 1.54 12.71
C MET A 1 -18.00 2.10 13.58
N SER A 2 -16.89 1.39 13.66
CA SER A 2 -15.60 1.99 13.99
C SER A 2 -14.76 1.69 12.75
N ASP A 3 -15.00 2.45 11.69
CA ASP A 3 -14.07 2.45 10.56
C ASP A 3 -12.73 2.92 11.13
N ASN A 4 -11.81 1.97 11.34
CA ASN A 4 -10.45 2.33 11.72
C ASN A 4 -9.89 3.14 10.57
N GLU A 5 -9.79 4.45 10.77
CA GLU A 5 -9.30 5.41 9.78
C GLU A 5 -7.89 5.06 9.31
N PHE A 6 -7.13 4.33 10.14
CA PHE A 6 -5.78 3.88 9.88
C PHE A 6 -5.61 2.38 10.09
N VAL A 7 -4.70 1.80 9.30
CA VAL A 7 -4.22 0.42 9.44
C VAL A 7 -2.70 0.41 9.63
N LEU A 8 -2.21 -0.62 10.29
CA LEU A 8 -0.78 -0.85 10.48
C LEU A 8 -0.29 -1.87 9.45
N ILE A 9 0.80 -1.55 8.75
CA ILE A 9 1.42 -2.47 7.80
C ILE A 9 2.86 -2.69 8.23
N GLU A 10 3.22 -3.92 8.56
CA GLU A 10 4.55 -4.32 9.02
C GLU A 10 5.32 -5.01 7.88
N SER A 11 6.57 -4.58 7.65
CA SER A 11 7.49 -5.17 6.69
C SER A 11 8.27 -6.37 7.27
N ALA A 12 8.96 -7.12 6.41
CA ALA A 12 9.79 -8.26 6.81
C ALA A 12 10.94 -7.86 7.76
N ASP A 13 11.50 -6.67 7.56
CA ASP A 13 12.57 -6.04 8.36
C ASP A 13 12.03 -5.16 9.51
N LYS A 14 10.76 -5.35 9.89
CA LYS A 14 10.14 -4.80 11.12
C LYS A 14 9.91 -3.29 11.13
N TYR A 15 9.89 -2.65 9.97
CA TYR A 15 9.31 -1.31 9.86
C TYR A 15 7.79 -1.43 9.90
N THR A 16 7.15 -0.52 10.64
CA THR A 16 5.69 -0.44 10.72
C THR A 16 5.23 0.90 10.18
N PHE A 17 4.30 0.85 9.24
CA PHE A 17 3.72 2.02 8.60
C PHE A 17 2.29 2.21 9.07
N VAL A 18 1.94 3.43 9.49
CA VAL A 18 0.56 3.83 9.78
C VAL A 18 -0.02 4.42 8.50
N VAL A 19 -1.04 3.80 7.94
CA VAL A 19 -1.56 4.15 6.61
C VAL A 19 -3.06 4.40 6.69
N PRO A 20 -3.60 5.47 6.08
CA PRO A 20 -5.04 5.66 6.00
C PRO A 20 -5.71 4.44 5.33
N ARG A 21 -6.82 3.94 5.88
CA ARG A 21 -7.51 2.75 5.33
C ARG A 21 -7.88 2.97 3.86
N LYS A 22 -8.31 4.18 3.48
CA LYS A 22 -8.58 4.56 2.07
C LYS A 22 -7.38 4.29 1.14
N VAL A 23 -6.15 4.54 1.60
CA VAL A 23 -4.93 4.31 0.82
C VAL A 23 -4.61 2.83 0.74
N ALA A 24 -4.68 2.11 1.87
CA ALA A 24 -4.44 0.66 1.90
C ALA A 24 -5.43 -0.12 1.00
N MET A 25 -6.68 0.35 0.91
CA MET A 25 -7.72 -0.23 0.04
C MET A 25 -7.46 -0.06 -1.46
N GLY A 26 -6.46 0.74 -1.85
CA GLY A 26 -6.01 0.84 -3.25
C GLY A 26 -5.26 -0.41 -3.76
N SER A 27 -4.89 -1.32 -2.86
CA SER A 27 -4.29 -2.63 -3.14
C SER A 27 -5.34 -3.72 -3.02
N GLY A 28 -5.46 -4.58 -4.04
CA GLY A 28 -6.40 -5.71 -4.01
C GLY A 28 -6.07 -6.74 -2.91
N MET A 29 -4.78 -7.01 -2.71
CA MET A 29 -4.32 -7.93 -1.67
C MET A 29 -4.55 -7.37 -0.26
N LEU A 30 -4.15 -6.12 0.01
CA LEU A 30 -4.37 -5.49 1.33
C LEU A 30 -5.87 -5.36 1.64
N LYS A 31 -6.68 -5.01 0.64
CA LYS A 31 -8.14 -5.01 0.78
C LYS A 31 -8.67 -6.38 1.21
N SER A 32 -8.19 -7.46 0.58
CA SER A 32 -8.60 -8.83 0.93
C SER A 32 -8.15 -9.25 2.33
N MET A 33 -6.97 -8.80 2.79
CA MET A 33 -6.46 -9.06 4.14
C MET A 33 -7.22 -8.28 5.23
N LEU A 34 -7.70 -7.08 4.90
CA LEU A 34 -8.39 -6.16 5.82
C LEU A 34 -9.91 -6.28 5.80
N ASP A 35 -10.45 -7.19 4.99
CA ASP A 35 -11.87 -7.46 4.90
C ASP A 35 -12.36 -8.18 6.17
N GLU A 36 -13.36 -7.59 6.84
CA GLU A 36 -13.86 -8.04 8.14
C GLU A 36 -14.67 -9.34 8.03
N ASP A 37 -15.21 -9.63 6.84
CA ASP A 37 -15.91 -10.88 6.54
C ASP A 37 -14.92 -12.02 6.21
N ALA A 38 -13.66 -11.69 5.96
CA ALA A 38 -12.62 -12.68 5.72
C ALA A 38 -12.10 -13.21 7.07
N ALA A 39 -12.00 -14.55 7.19
CA ALA A 39 -11.65 -15.25 8.43
C ALA A 39 -10.17 -15.10 8.88
N PHE A 40 -9.51 -14.01 8.49
CA PHE A 40 -8.10 -13.74 8.77
C PHE A 40 -7.92 -13.03 10.12
N GLU A 41 -6.79 -13.25 10.80
CA GLU A 41 -6.50 -12.63 12.11
C GLU A 41 -6.19 -11.13 11.97
N GLU A 42 -5.74 -10.72 10.78
CA GLU A 42 -5.39 -9.37 10.39
C GLU A 42 -6.61 -8.43 10.42
N SER A 43 -7.80 -8.90 10.02
CA SER A 43 -9.04 -8.10 10.03
C SER A 43 -9.46 -7.69 11.44
N LYS A 44 -9.17 -8.54 12.44
CA LYS A 44 -9.45 -8.26 13.85
C LYS A 44 -8.41 -7.35 14.50
N SER A 45 -7.16 -7.40 14.04
CA SER A 45 -6.03 -6.66 14.62
C SER A 45 -5.72 -5.34 13.91
N ASN A 46 -6.24 -5.12 12.69
CA ASN A 46 -5.89 -3.99 11.80
C ASN A 46 -4.39 -3.89 11.52
N ILE A 47 -3.69 -5.02 11.60
CA ILE A 47 -2.26 -5.15 11.33
C ILE A 47 -2.07 -6.13 10.19
N CYS A 48 -1.50 -5.69 9.07
CA CYS A 48 -1.11 -6.54 7.95
C CYS A 48 0.41 -6.76 7.97
N LYS A 49 0.84 -8.02 7.94
CA LYS A 49 2.27 -8.37 7.88
C LYS A 49 2.63 -8.77 6.46
N ILE A 50 3.53 -8.01 5.83
CA ILE A 50 3.94 -8.19 4.44
C ILE A 50 5.39 -8.66 4.39
N GLN A 51 5.63 -9.75 3.65
CA GLN A 51 6.97 -10.33 3.46
C GLN A 51 7.76 -9.55 2.39
N GLN A 52 7.89 -8.24 2.56
CA GLN A 52 8.67 -7.34 1.72
C GLN A 52 9.57 -6.45 2.58
N ARG A 53 10.71 -6.01 2.04
CA ARG A 53 11.59 -5.07 2.72
C ARG A 53 10.90 -3.72 2.93
N GLY A 54 11.21 -3.04 4.02
CA GLY A 54 10.55 -1.80 4.42
C GLY A 54 10.71 -0.69 3.38
N VAL A 55 11.87 -0.63 2.71
CA VAL A 55 12.12 0.35 1.64
C VAL A 55 11.22 0.14 0.41
N ILE A 56 10.92 -1.12 0.08
CA ILE A 56 10.03 -1.46 -1.03
C ILE A 56 8.59 -1.21 -0.64
N LEU A 57 8.20 -1.66 0.54
CA LEU A 57 6.86 -1.47 1.06
C LEU A 57 6.52 0.01 1.19
N LEU A 58 7.45 0.85 1.66
CA LEU A 58 7.31 2.30 1.69
C LEU A 58 6.98 2.85 0.30
N LYS A 59 7.73 2.43 -0.74
CA LYS A 59 7.51 2.92 -2.11
C LYS A 59 6.15 2.50 -2.68
N VAL A 60 5.69 1.28 -2.35
CA VAL A 60 4.34 0.83 -2.70
C VAL A 60 3.27 1.68 -2.00
N LEU A 61 3.45 1.97 -0.71
CA LEU A 61 2.51 2.82 0.04
C LEU A 61 2.49 4.26 -0.46
N GLU A 62 3.64 4.81 -0.86
CA GLU A 62 3.72 6.11 -1.54
C GLU A 62 2.95 6.09 -2.87
N TYR A 63 3.06 5.02 -3.65
CA TYR A 63 2.32 4.87 -4.90
C TYR A 63 0.80 4.79 -4.67
N LEU A 64 0.35 4.01 -3.67
CA LEU A 64 -1.06 3.96 -3.31
C LEU A 64 -1.59 5.33 -2.87
N ALA A 65 -0.80 6.10 -2.11
CA ALA A 65 -1.16 7.46 -1.72
C ALA A 65 -1.25 8.39 -2.93
N TYR A 66 -0.29 8.31 -3.86
CA TYR A 66 -0.31 9.03 -5.14
C TYR A 66 -1.57 8.69 -5.96
N LYS A 67 -1.89 7.40 -6.10
CA LYS A 67 -3.09 6.92 -6.80
C LYS A 67 -4.38 7.48 -6.20
N VAL A 68 -4.49 7.51 -4.87
CA VAL A 68 -5.65 8.10 -4.18
C VAL A 68 -5.69 9.62 -4.30
N GLN A 69 -4.54 10.30 -4.27
CA GLN A 69 -4.46 11.74 -4.41
C GLN A 69 -4.98 12.20 -5.78
N TYR A 70 -4.62 11.49 -6.84
CA TYR A 70 -4.95 11.85 -8.21
C TYR A 70 -6.14 11.07 -8.82
N GLN A 71 -6.84 10.24 -8.03
CA GLN A 71 -7.93 9.38 -8.52
C GLN A 71 -9.07 10.15 -9.24
N ASP A 72 -9.29 11.42 -8.87
CA ASP A 72 -10.37 12.27 -9.35
C ASP A 72 -9.88 13.34 -10.36
N PHE A 73 -8.60 13.29 -10.75
CA PHE A 73 -7.98 14.23 -11.69
C PHE A 73 -7.96 13.66 -13.11
N ASN A 74 -7.98 14.52 -14.13
CA ASN A 74 -7.67 14.09 -15.49
C ASN A 74 -6.15 13.89 -15.62
N ALA A 75 -5.73 12.91 -16.42
CA ALA A 75 -4.31 12.61 -16.60
C ALA A 75 -3.48 13.81 -17.10
N GLU A 76 -4.09 14.70 -17.89
CA GLU A 76 -3.45 15.92 -18.40
C GLU A 76 -3.19 16.99 -17.32
N ASP A 77 -3.90 16.93 -16.19
CA ASP A 77 -3.74 17.83 -15.06
C ASP A 77 -2.66 17.34 -14.07
N ILE A 78 -2.20 16.09 -14.22
CA ILE A 78 -1.19 15.48 -13.35
C ILE A 78 0.19 15.79 -13.91
N THR A 79 0.92 16.67 -13.23
CA THR A 79 2.27 17.11 -13.64
C THR A 79 3.40 16.30 -12.98
N GLU A 80 3.09 15.54 -11.94
CA GLU A 80 4.04 14.67 -11.24
C GLU A 80 4.10 13.30 -11.94
N ASP A 81 5.30 12.86 -12.32
CA ASP A 81 5.53 11.47 -12.73
C ASP A 81 6.06 10.68 -11.52
N PHE A 82 5.30 9.69 -11.06
CA PHE A 82 5.71 8.89 -9.91
C PHE A 82 7.03 8.13 -10.17
N SER A 83 7.36 7.84 -11.43
CA SER A 83 8.60 7.15 -11.78
C SER A 83 9.86 7.93 -11.41
N ASP A 84 9.78 9.27 -11.34
CA ASP A 84 10.87 10.14 -10.87
C ASP A 84 11.23 9.88 -9.39
N ARG A 85 10.33 9.25 -8.63
CA ARG A 85 10.52 8.90 -7.21
C ARG A 85 11.04 7.49 -7.00
N ILE A 86 11.26 6.72 -8.08
CA ILE A 86 11.71 5.33 -8.01
C ILE A 86 13.22 5.28 -8.23
N ASP A 87 13.95 4.77 -7.24
CA ASP A 87 15.36 4.45 -7.39
C ASP A 87 15.51 3.27 -8.37
N PRO A 88 16.29 3.39 -9.46
CA PRO A 88 16.53 2.29 -10.40
C PRO A 88 17.04 1.01 -9.74
N TYR A 89 17.77 1.10 -8.62
CA TYR A 89 18.27 -0.06 -7.88
C TYR A 89 17.15 -0.84 -7.15
N LEU A 90 15.98 -0.24 -6.98
CA LEU A 90 14.81 -0.87 -6.35
C LEU A 90 13.78 -1.36 -7.36
N ALA A 91 13.90 -0.99 -8.64
CA ALA A 91 12.84 -1.17 -9.64
C ALA A 91 12.35 -2.62 -9.81
N LEU A 92 13.28 -3.59 -9.85
CA LEU A 92 12.91 -5.00 -10.01
C LEU A 92 12.19 -5.54 -8.77
N GLU A 93 12.69 -5.23 -7.58
CA GLU A 93 12.07 -5.67 -6.32
C GLU A 93 10.69 -5.01 -6.14
N LEU A 94 10.59 -3.71 -6.47
CA LEU A 94 9.33 -2.97 -6.45
C LEU A 94 8.30 -3.55 -7.42
N LEU A 95 8.71 -3.96 -8.62
CA LEU A 95 7.82 -4.61 -9.59
C LEU A 95 7.25 -5.91 -9.03
N THR A 96 8.08 -6.74 -8.40
CA THR A 96 7.60 -7.99 -7.78
C THR A 96 6.64 -7.74 -6.60
N ALA A 97 6.88 -6.68 -5.84
CA ALA A 97 5.99 -6.30 -4.74
C ALA A 97 4.66 -5.72 -5.23
N ALA A 98 4.67 -4.94 -6.31
CA ALA A 98 3.46 -4.38 -6.92
C ALA A 98 2.55 -5.48 -7.48
N ASP A 99 3.13 -6.49 -8.15
CA ASP A 99 2.38 -7.66 -8.63
C ASP A 99 1.77 -8.45 -7.46
N PHE A 100 2.54 -8.71 -6.40
CA PHE A 100 2.04 -9.41 -5.21
C PHE A 100 0.93 -8.64 -4.47
N LEU A 101 1.06 -7.31 -4.37
CA LEU A 101 0.10 -6.46 -3.67
C LEU A 101 -1.08 -6.04 -4.55
N ASP A 102 -1.11 -6.40 -5.83
CA ASP A 102 -2.16 -6.03 -6.78
C ASP A 102 -2.46 -4.52 -6.74
N THR A 103 -1.45 -3.72 -7.11
CA THR A 103 -1.46 -2.24 -7.01
C THR A 103 -1.41 -1.53 -8.35
#